data_AF-A0A6J4PEF4-F1
#
_entry.id   AF-A0A6J4PEF4-F1
#
_cell.length_a   1.000
_cell.length_b   1.000
_cell.length_c   1.000
_cell.angle_alpha   90.00
_cell.angle_beta   90.00
_cell.angle_gamma   90.00
#
_symmetry.space_group_name_H-M   'P 1'
#
loop_
_entity.id
_entity.type
_entity.pdbx_description
1 polymer ?
#
loop_
_entity_poly.entity_id
_entity_poly.type
_entity_poly.pdbx_seq_one_letter_code
_entity_poly.pdbx_strand_id
1 'polypeptide(L)' 'MKLEGKKIAVLLAGGFEDLEYWVTLMRLQEEGAEVVTVGPNKDEVSGKNALTAQADATADEVDAGTL' A
#
# COMPACT_ATOMS: atom_id res chain seq x y z
N MET A 1 -18.92 -5.30 -2.95
CA MET A 1 -18.01 -6.10 -2.08
C MET A 1 -17.92 -5.43 -0.71
N LYS A 2 -17.34 -6.02 0.35
CA LYS A 2 -17.49 -5.45 1.72
C LYS A 2 -16.77 -4.12 1.92
N LEU A 3 -15.72 -3.85 1.14
CA LEU A 3 -14.89 -2.65 1.27
C LEU A 3 -15.13 -1.63 0.15
N GLU A 4 -16.19 -1.81 -0.63
CA GLU A 4 -16.55 -0.89 -1.70
C GLU A 4 -16.78 0.53 -1.17
N GLY A 5 -16.15 1.51 -1.81
CA GLY A 5 -16.16 2.92 -1.38
C GLY A 5 -15.29 3.22 -0.14
N LYS A 6 -14.48 2.27 0.33
CA LYS A 6 -13.44 2.52 1.34
C LYS A 6 -12.11 2.82 0.66
N LYS A 7 -11.41 3.79 1.21
CA LYS A 7 -10.02 4.11 0.86
C LYS A 7 -9.10 3.70 2.01
N ILE A 8 -8.00 3.04 1.68
CA ILE A 8 -7.09 2.45 2.67
C ILE A 8 -5.65 2.79 2.29
N ALA A 9 -4.94 3.45 3.20
CA ALA A 9 -3.49 3.61 3.09
C ALA A 9 -2.77 2.34 3.59
N VAL A 10 -1.80 1.86 2.81
CA VAL A 10 -0.85 0.82 3.23
C VAL A 10 0.55 1.42 3.23
N LEU A 11 1.20 1.41 4.38
CA LEU A 11 2.54 1.99 4.52
C LEU A 11 3.60 1.04 3.97
N LEU A 12 4.48 1.56 3.12
CA LEU A 12 5.56 0.81 2.47
C LEU A 12 6.92 1.45 2.77
N ALA A 13 7.90 0.61 3.11
CA ALA A 13 9.30 1.01 3.21
C ALA A 13 10.20 -0.17 2.83
N GLY A 14 11.46 0.11 2.55
CA GLY A 14 12.45 -0.93 2.26
C GLY A 14 12.56 -1.98 3.37
N GLY A 15 12.68 -3.24 2.98
CA GLY A 15 12.70 -4.38 3.90
C GLY A 15 11.32 -4.80 4.42
N PHE A 16 10.23 -4.42 3.73
CA PHE A 16 8.90 -4.93 4.02
C PHE A 16 8.83 -6.47 3.93
N GLU A 17 7.92 -7.08 4.67
CA GLU A 17 7.64 -8.51 4.53
C GLU A 17 6.72 -8.71 3.33
N ASP A 18 7.19 -9.51 2.37
CA ASP A 18 6.65 -9.59 1.02
C ASP A 18 5.19 -10.05 0.99
N LEU A 19 4.84 -11.08 1.77
CA LEU A 19 3.50 -11.65 1.80
C LEU A 19 2.56 -10.83 2.67
N GLU A 20 3.03 -10.29 3.79
CA GLU A 20 2.23 -9.38 4.61
C GLU A 20 1.78 -8.16 3.80
N TYR A 21 2.64 -7.64 2.93
CA TYR A 21 2.29 -6.54 2.03
C TYR A 21 1.40 -7.01 0.86
N TRP A 22 1.89 -7.90 0.00
CA TRP A 22 1.22 -8.23 -1.26
C TRP A 22 -0.10 -8.96 -1.04
N VAL A 23 -0.16 -9.92 -0.11
CA VAL A 23 -1.40 -10.68 0.14
C VAL A 23 -2.45 -9.75 0.73
N THR A 24 -2.09 -8.90 1.68
CA THR A 24 -3.03 -7.93 2.27
C THR A 24 -3.52 -6.95 1.22
N LEU A 25 -2.62 -6.34 0.44
CA LEU A 25 -2.96 -5.37 -0.60
C LEU A 25 -3.93 -5.98 -1.63
N MET A 26 -3.62 -7.18 -2.14
CA MET A 26 -4.48 -7.86 -3.10
C MET A 26 -5.86 -8.18 -2.52
N ARG A 27 -5.94 -8.67 -1.27
CA ARG A 27 -7.22 -9.02 -0.64
C ARG A 27 -8.09 -7.80 -0.35
N LEU A 28 -7.50 -6.66 -0.01
CA LEU A 28 -8.22 -5.40 0.15
C LEU A 28 -8.82 -4.93 -1.18
N GLN A 29 -8.03 -4.98 -2.25
CA GLN A 29 -8.48 -4.63 -3.61
C GLN A 29 -9.57 -5.58 -4.11
N GLU A 30 -9.41 -6.89 -3.91
CA GLU A 30 -10.41 -7.91 -4.24
C GLU A 30 -11.74 -7.73 -3.50
N GLU A 31 -11.76 -7.08 -2.33
CA GLU A 31 -12.98 -6.73 -1.60
C GLU A 31 -13.52 -5.33 -1.96
N GLY A 32 -12.96 -4.70 -2.99
CA GLY A 32 -13.43 -3.43 -3.56
C GLY A 32 -12.89 -2.16 -2.89
N ALA A 33 -11.86 -2.26 -2.04
CA ALA A 33 -11.21 -1.09 -1.49
C ALA A 33 -10.35 -0.38 -2.54
N GLU A 34 -10.32 0.95 -2.50
CA GLU A 34 -9.29 1.75 -3.14
C GLU A 34 -8.07 1.79 -2.21
N VAL A 35 -7.00 1.10 -2.59
CA VAL A 35 -5.78 1.00 -1.78
C VAL A 35 -4.74 1.96 -2.32
N VAL A 36 -4.17 2.79 -1.43
CA VAL A 36 -3.08 3.72 -1.75
C VAL A 36 -1.83 3.28 -0.97
N THR A 37 -0.78 2.94 -1.69
CA THR A 37 0.52 2.63 -1.09
C THR A 37 1.25 3.92 -0.75
N VAL A 38 1.58 4.12 0.52
CA VAL A 38 2.22 5.34 1.01
C VAL A 38 3.63 5.04 1.49
N GLY A 39 4.63 5.68 0.89
CA GLY A 39 6.04 5.48 1.20
C GLY A 39 6.76 6.76 1.65
N PRO A 40 8.03 6.65 2.07
CA PRO A 40 8.88 7.81 2.35
C PRO A 40 9.30 8.55 1.06
N ASN A 41 9.29 7.85 -0.07
CA ASN A 41 9.49 8.36 -1.42
C ASN A 41 8.75 7.44 -2.41
N LYS A 42 8.85 7.72 -3.71
CA LYS A 42 8.23 6.91 -4.79
C LYS A 42 9.24 6.03 -5.52
N ASP A 43 10.41 5.79 -4.93
CA ASP A 43 11.38 4.88 -5.51
C ASP A 43 10.91 3.43 -5.29
N GLU A 44 11.33 2.52 -6.17
CA GLU A 44 11.11 1.09 -5.96
C GLU A 44 11.93 0.61 -4.75
N VAL A 45 11.30 -0.14 -3.86
CA VAL A 45 11.95 -0.73 -2.68
C VAL A 45 11.86 -2.25 -2.70
N SER A 46 12.90 -2.92 -2.20
CA SER A 46 12.93 -4.38 -2.09
C SER A 46 12.37 -4.86 -0.75
N GLY A 47 11.61 -5.96 -0.81
CA GLY A 47 11.17 -6.75 0.34
C GLY A 47 12.24 -7.72 0.82
N LYS A 48 11.93 -8.46 1.89
CA LYS A 48 12.85 -9.43 2.50
C LYS A 48 13.12 -10.66 1.62
N ASN A 49 12.20 -11.01 0.73
CA ASN A 49 12.20 -12.25 -0.05
C ASN A 49 12.22 -11.98 -1.57
N ALA A 50 12.89 -10.89 -1.98
CA ALA A 50 13.16 -10.50 -3.37
C ALA A 50 11.97 -9.98 -4.19
N LEU A 51 10.79 -9.78 -3.60
CA LEU A 51 9.78 -8.95 -4.27
C LEU A 51 10.12 -7.47 -4.15
N THR A 52 9.62 -6.68 -5.09
CA THR A 52 9.69 -5.22 -5.03
C THR A 52 8.31 -4.63 -4.93
N ALA A 53 8.24 -3.40 -4.45
CA ALA A 53 7.02 -2.60 -4.44
C ALA A 53 7.39 -1.12 -4.60
N GLN A 54 6.43 -0.32 -5.08
CA GLN A 54 6.58 1.12 -5.27
C GLN A 54 5.39 1.82 -4.60
N ALA A 55 5.65 2.94 -3.94
CA ALA A 55 4.61 3.76 -3.37
C ALA A 55 3.88 4.61 -4.42
N ASP A 56 2.57 4.74 -4.27
CA ASP A 56 1.72 5.62 -5.09
C ASP A 56 1.86 7.08 -4.65
N ALA A 57 2.00 7.29 -3.33
CA ALA A 57 2.09 8.59 -2.69
C ALA A 57 3.16 8.62 -1.59
N THR A 58 3.65 9.81 -1.29
CA THR A 58 4.43 10.10 -0.08
C THR A 58 3.52 10.53 1.07
N ALA A 59 4.01 10.43 2.31
CA ALA A 59 3.20 10.72 3.49
C ALA A 59 2.66 12.18 3.52
N ASP A 60 3.36 13.13 2.91
CA ASP A 60 2.96 14.54 2.79
C ASP A 60 2.00 14.82 1.63
N GLU A 61 1.77 13.83 0.75
CA GLU A 61 0.78 13.91 -0.34
C GLU A 61 -0.59 13.34 0.06
N VAL A 62 -0.73 12.78 1.27
CA VAL A 62 -1.97 12.17 1.77
C VAL A 62 -2.44 12.82 3.07
N ASP A 63 -3.75 12.87 3.27
CA ASP A 63 -4.37 13.36 4.48
C ASP A 63 -5.44 12.37 4.97
N ALA A 64 -5.41 12.01 6.25
CA ALA A 64 -6.29 10.98 6.80
C ALA A 64 -7.78 11.38 6.85
N GLY A 65 -8.11 12.67 6.74
CA GLY A 65 -9.49 13.15 6.69
C GLY A 65 -10.10 13.14 5.30
N THR A 66 -9.28 13.03 4.27
CA THR A 66 -9.69 13.13 2.85
C THR A 66 -9.28 11.92 2.01
N LEU A 67 -8.39 11.08 2.54
CA LEU A 67 -8.19 9.71 2.06
C LEU A 67 -9.42 8.87 2.41
#